data_AF-X0TY72-F1
#
_entry.id   AF-X0TY72-F1
#
_cell.length_a   1.000
_cell.length_b   1.000
_cell.length_c   1.000
_cell.angle_alpha   90.00
_cell.angle_beta   90.00
_cell.angle_gamma   90.00
#
_symmetry.space_group_name_H-M   'P 1'
#
loop_
_entity.id
_entity.type
_entity.pdbx_description
1 polymer ?
#
loop_
_entity_poly.entity_id
_entity_poly.type
_entity_poly.pdbx_seq_one_letter_code
_entity_poly.pdbx_strand_id
1 'polypeptide(L)' 'MDDIMDVVVVGAGQAGLAVSYLLTRSGVRHVVLERGEIGESWRSQ' A
#
# COMPACT_ATOMS: atom_id res chain seq x y z
N MET A 1 -2.19 11.35 18.61
CA MET A 1 -0.97 10.52 18.65
C MET A 1 -0.48 10.47 17.22
N ASP A 2 0.61 11.16 16.88
CA ASP A 2 1.16 11.09 15.53
C ASP A 2 1.73 9.68 15.32
N ASP A 3 0.98 8.85 14.61
CA ASP A 3 1.38 7.48 14.31
C ASP A 3 2.37 7.53 13.14
N ILE A 4 3.65 7.78 13.45
CA ILE A 4 4.73 7.80 12.46
C ILE A 4 4.78 6.40 11.83
N MET A 5 4.55 6.31 10.52
CA MET A 5 4.70 5.07 9.76
C MET A 5 6.16 4.87 9.35
N ASP A 6 6.64 3.62 9.37
CA ASP A 6 8.01 3.30 8.97
C ASP A 6 8.15 3.31 7.44
N VAL A 7 7.08 2.97 6.72
CA VAL A 7 7.04 2.93 5.24
C VAL A 7 5.73 3.51 4.71
N VAL A 8 5.82 4.26 3.61
CA VAL A 8 4.66 4.69 2.80
C VAL A 8 4.77 4.05 1.42
N VAL A 9 3.77 3.27 1.04
CA VAL A 9 3.63 2.70 -0.31
C VAL A 9 2.70 3.59 -1.13
N VAL A 10 3.18 4.12 -2.26
CA VAL A 10 2.39 4.97 -3.15
C VAL A 10 1.90 4.15 -4.34
N GLY A 11 0.58 4.02 -4.47
CA GLY A 11 -0.13 3.22 -5.47
C GLY A 11 -0.67 1.91 -4.88
N ALA A 12 -1.99 1.68 -4.97
CA ALA A 12 -2.66 0.45 -4.51
C ALA A 12 -3.01 -0.51 -5.67
N GLY A 13 -2.17 -0.56 -6.71
CA GLY A 13 -2.23 -1.60 -7.76
C GLY A 13 -1.52 -2.90 -7.34
N GLN A 14 -1.22 -3.79 -8.31
CA GLN A 14 -0.58 -5.10 -8.05
C GLN A 14 0.63 -5.00 -7.14
N ALA A 15 1.57 -4.16 -7.56
CA ALA A 15 2.88 -4.08 -6.97
C ALA A 15 2.76 -3.52 -5.55
N GLY A 16 1.98 -2.46 -5.37
CA GLY A 16 1.77 -1.85 -4.06
C GLY A 16 1.10 -2.79 -3.06
N LEU A 17 0.05 -3.51 -3.48
CA LEU A 17 -0.62 -4.48 -2.62
C LEU A 17 0.26 -5.70 -2.31
N ALA A 18 1.05 -6.18 -3.27
CA ALA A 18 2.01 -7.26 -3.04
C ALA A 18 3.12 -6.84 -2.06
N VAL A 19 3.63 -5.61 -2.18
CA VAL A 19 4.59 -5.03 -1.24
C VAL A 19 3.97 -4.89 0.15
N SER A 20 2.75 -4.36 0.25
CA SER A 20 2.02 -4.23 1.51
C SER A 20 1.82 -5.57 2.21
N TYR A 21 1.47 -6.62 1.46
CA TYR A 21 1.35 -7.98 1.99
C TYR A 21 2.68 -8.48 2.59
N LEU A 22 3.81 -8.28 1.89
CA LEU A 22 5.11 -8.69 2.40
C LEU A 22 5.56 -7.87 3.61
N LEU A 23 5.32 -6.55 3.62
CA LEU A 23 5.60 -5.69 4.77
C LEU A 23 4.80 -6.12 6.01
N THR A 24 3.52 -6.46 5.81
CA THR A 24 2.67 -7.02 6.87
C THR A 24 3.26 -8.31 7.44
N ARG A 25 3.67 -9.23 6.56
CA ARG A 25 4.25 -10.52 6.97
C ARG A 25 5.60 -10.36 7.70
N SER A 26 6.33 -9.30 7.40
CA SER A 26 7.59 -8.94 8.06
C SER A 26 7.40 -8.08 9.33
N GLY A 27 6.16 -7.76 9.71
CA GLY A 27 5.87 -6.96 10.91
C GLY A 27 6.22 -5.47 10.78
N VAL A 28 6.37 -4.96 9.55
CA VAL A 28 6.72 -3.55 9.30
C VAL A 28 5.44 -2.71 9.23
N ARG A 29 5.37 -1.65 10.03
CA ARG A 29 4.23 -0.72 10.00
C ARG A 29 4.33 0.13 8.74
N HIS A 30 3.25 0.15 7.98
CA HIS A 30 3.21 0.89 6.73
C HIS A 30 1.78 1.31 6.41
N VAL A 31 1.66 2.27 5.50
CA VAL A 31 0.39 2.70 4.92
C VAL A 31 0.49 2.65 3.40
N VAL A 32 -0.61 2.29 2.74
CA VAL A 32 -0.74 2.35 1.28
C VAL A 32 -1.63 3.54 0.92
N LEU A 33 -1.15 4.38 0.01
CA LEU A 33 -1.89 5.54 -0.49
C LEU A 33 -2.25 5.32 -1.96
N GLU A 34 -3.50 5.58 -2.31
CA GLU A 34 -4.01 5.53 -3.68
C GLU A 34 -4.86 6.77 -3.94
N ARG A 35 -4.80 7.29 -5.17
CA ARG A 35 -5.60 8.45 -5.58
C ARG A 35 -7.06 8.05 -5.82
N GLY A 36 -7.27 6.89 -6.44
CA GLY A 36 -8.59 6.32 -6.75
C GLY A 36 -9.01 5.23 -5.78
N GLU A 37 -9.73 4.23 -6.28
CA GLU A 37 -10.06 3.05 -5.51
C GLU A 37 -8.91 2.03 -5.46
N ILE A 38 -8.89 1.15 -4.46
CA ILE A 38 -7.86 0.11 -4.31
C ILE A 38 -7.81 -0.77 -5.56
N GLY A 39 -6.73 -0.76 -6.33
CA GLY A 39 -6.62 -1.52 -7.58
C GLY A 39 -7.22 -0.83 -8.81
N GLU A 40 -7.45 0.48 -8.78
CA GLU A 40 -7.99 1.26 -9.91
C GLU A 40 -7.27 0.95 -11.23
N SER A 41 -5.93 1.01 -11.22
CA SER A 41 -5.07 0.75 -12.38
C SER A 41 -5.21 -0.65 -12.98
N TRP A 42 -5.86 -1.59 -12.29
CA TRP A 42 -6.17 -2.91 -12.82
C TRP A 42 -7.57 -3.01 -13.41
N ARG A 43 -8.53 -2.30 -12.81
CA ARG A 43 -9.91 -2.28 -13.27
C ARG A 43 -10.09 -1.43 -14.53
N SER A 44 -9.23 -0.43 -14.72
CA SER A 44 -9.33 0.55 -15.80
C SER A 44 -8.44 0.24 -17.01
N GLN A 45 -7.74 -0.89 -17.04
CA GLN A 45 -6.91 -1.32 -18.17
C GLN A 45 -7.69 -2.26 -19.10
#